data_AF-A0A2G2YD60-F1
#
_entry.id   AF-A0A2G2YD60-F1
#
_cell.length_a   1.000
_cell.length_b   1.000
_cell.length_c   1.000
_cell.angle_alpha   90.00
_cell.angle_beta   90.00
_cell.angle_gamma   90.00
#
_symmetry.space_group_name_H-M   'P 1'
#
loop_
_entity.id
_entity.type
_entity.pdbx_description
1 polymer ?
#
loop_
_entity_poly.entity_id
_entity_poly.type
_entity_poly.pdbx_seq_one_letter_code
_entity_poly.pdbx_strand_id
1 'polypeptide(L)'
;MNRSHQLVQDEDLTISDDEEDHYGENGVEEEEGPMHDDRYTEEQYTAGPVEVTKVILEYNHELEPALSYFLPCHRELSRTVKRSLVAHDIAGLRPSKSIRLLEVEFGGPRRMRCTPKDYRHYILQQRRL
;
A
#
# COMPACT_ATOMS: atom_id res chain seq x y z
N MET A 1 21.37 -4.67 65.86
CA MET A 1 19.94 -4.82 65.56
C MET A 1 19.78 -5.05 64.07
N ASN A 2 19.98 -6.31 63.69
CA ASN A 2 19.22 -7.18 62.80
C ASN A 2 18.27 -6.54 61.74
N ARG A 3 18.39 -7.10 60.51
CA ARG A 3 17.28 -7.59 59.66
C ARG A 3 16.54 -6.52 58.83
N SER A 4 16.34 -6.61 57.52
CA SER A 4 16.51 -7.68 56.53
C SER A 4 16.48 -7.09 55.12
N HIS A 5 17.17 -7.76 54.19
CA HIS A 5 16.85 -7.73 52.76
C HIS A 5 15.40 -8.16 52.54
N GLN A 6 14.67 -7.45 51.68
CA GLN A 6 13.49 -8.00 51.01
C GLN A 6 13.74 -7.93 49.50
N LEU A 7 14.04 -9.11 48.96
CA LEU A 7 13.75 -9.49 47.59
C LEU A 7 12.23 -9.47 47.43
N VAL A 8 11.75 -8.84 46.38
CA VAL A 8 10.47 -9.19 45.75
C VAL A 8 10.82 -9.55 44.32
N GLN A 9 10.93 -10.86 44.10
CA GLN A 9 10.78 -11.49 42.80
C GLN A 9 9.28 -11.70 42.63
N ASP A 10 8.72 -11.24 41.52
CA ASP A 10 7.45 -11.69 40.94
C ASP A 10 7.46 -11.14 39.49
N GLU A 11 7.15 -11.79 38.38
CA GLU A 11 6.75 -13.13 37.96
C GLU A 11 6.94 -13.06 36.42
N ASP A 12 7.60 -14.05 35.81
CA ASP A 12 7.66 -14.19 34.36
C ASP A 12 6.27 -14.54 33.84
N LEU A 13 5.65 -13.70 32.98
CA LEU A 13 4.45 -14.05 32.24
C LEU A 13 4.57 -13.52 30.81
N THR A 14 5.21 -14.32 29.95
CA THR A 14 4.58 -15.17 28.93
C THR A 14 4.12 -14.40 27.71
N ILE A 15 4.89 -14.51 26.63
CA ILE A 15 4.39 -14.35 25.26
C ILE A 15 3.23 -15.32 25.12
N SER A 16 2.00 -14.82 24.93
CA SER A 16 0.89 -15.66 24.52
C SER A 16 1.07 -15.98 23.04
N ASP A 17 1.36 -17.26 22.76
CA ASP A 17 1.17 -17.85 21.45
C ASP A 17 -0.34 -18.00 21.25
N ASP A 18 -0.95 -16.97 20.66
CA ASP A 18 -2.38 -16.95 20.39
C ASP A 18 -2.69 -17.71 19.08
N GLU A 19 -3.37 -18.83 19.30
CA GLU A 19 -4.37 -19.52 18.47
C GLU A 19 -3.89 -20.53 17.39
N GLU A 20 -4.01 -21.80 17.80
CA GLU A 20 -3.99 -23.02 16.99
C GLU A 20 -5.39 -23.22 16.37
N ASP A 21 -5.54 -23.01 15.06
CA ASP A 21 -6.80 -23.24 14.35
C ASP A 21 -7.14 -24.75 14.33
N HIS A 22 -8.03 -25.17 15.24
CA HIS A 22 -8.66 -26.49 15.20
C HIS A 22 -9.68 -26.56 14.05
N TYR A 23 -9.28 -27.14 12.91
CA TYR A 23 -10.23 -27.57 11.87
C TYR A 23 -10.91 -28.87 12.30
N GLY A 24 -12.21 -28.79 12.55
CA GLY A 24 -13.04 -29.95 12.88
C GLY A 24 -13.10 -30.96 11.73
N GLU A 25 -12.85 -32.23 12.05
CA GLU A 25 -13.10 -33.38 11.19
C GLU A 25 -14.60 -33.50 10.90
N ASN A 26 -15.03 -33.02 9.74
CA ASN A 26 -16.29 -33.41 9.14
C ASN A 26 -15.98 -34.55 8.16
N GLY A 27 -16.15 -35.79 8.61
CA GLY A 27 -15.93 -37.01 7.81
C GLY A 27 -16.94 -37.14 6.67
N VAL A 28 -16.65 -36.49 5.56
CA VAL A 28 -17.21 -36.82 4.25
C VAL A 28 -16.12 -37.57 3.50
N GLU A 29 -16.37 -38.84 3.19
CA GLU A 29 -15.48 -39.63 2.33
C GLU A 29 -15.51 -39.00 0.93
N GLU A 30 -14.51 -38.17 0.64
CA GLU A 30 -14.30 -37.63 -0.70
C GLU A 30 -13.79 -38.75 -1.60
N GLU A 31 -14.58 -39.08 -2.61
CA GLU A 31 -14.22 -40.04 -3.63
C GLU A 31 -13.04 -39.48 -4.46
N GLU A 32 -11.87 -40.11 -4.36
CA GLU A 32 -10.69 -39.77 -5.18
C GLU A 32 -10.96 -40.14 -6.65
N GLY A 33 -11.57 -39.22 -7.39
CA GLY A 33 -11.55 -39.23 -8.85
C GLY A 33 -10.10 -39.10 -9.38
N PRO A 34 -9.79 -39.62 -10.57
CA PRO A 34 -8.43 -39.68 -11.09
C PRO A 34 -7.80 -38.28 -11.15
N MET A 35 -6.76 -38.06 -10.32
CA MET A 35 -5.98 -36.83 -10.34
C MET A 35 -5.43 -36.61 -11.74
N HIS A 36 -5.94 -35.59 -12.43
CA HIS A 36 -5.32 -35.11 -13.65
C HIS A 36 -3.94 -34.59 -13.27
N ASP A 37 -2.89 -35.17 -13.87
CA ASP A 37 -1.50 -34.73 -13.79
C ASP A 37 -1.42 -33.28 -14.28
N ASP A 38 -1.63 -32.34 -13.37
CA ASP A 38 -1.43 -30.91 -13.53
C ASP A 38 0.06 -30.60 -13.47
N ARG A 39 0.87 -31.34 -14.24
CA ARG A 39 2.14 -30.83 -14.75
C ARG A 39 1.81 -29.63 -15.62
N TYR A 40 1.56 -28.52 -14.93
CA TYR A 40 1.75 -27.17 -15.38
C TYR A 40 3.03 -27.24 -16.19
N THR A 41 2.89 -27.07 -17.49
CA THR A 41 4.02 -26.79 -18.32
C THR A 41 4.61 -25.54 -17.68
N GLU A 42 5.74 -25.68 -17.00
CA GLU A 42 6.58 -24.56 -16.62
C GLU A 42 6.81 -23.81 -17.92
N GLU A 43 6.01 -22.77 -18.14
CA GLU A 43 6.22 -21.83 -19.22
C GLU A 43 7.62 -21.31 -18.96
N GLN A 44 8.58 -21.83 -19.73
CA GLN A 44 9.95 -21.36 -19.68
C GLN A 44 9.94 -19.94 -20.23
N TYR A 45 9.67 -18.97 -19.35
CA TYR A 45 10.02 -17.59 -19.57
C TYR A 45 11.51 -17.61 -19.81
N THR A 46 11.88 -17.49 -21.08
CA THR A 46 13.28 -17.42 -21.48
C THR A 46 13.88 -16.23 -20.75
N ALA A 47 14.76 -16.49 -19.79
CA ALA A 47 15.55 -15.50 -19.08
C ALA A 47 16.61 -14.88 -20.00
N GLY A 48 16.15 -14.36 -21.15
CA GLY A 48 16.94 -13.71 -22.17
C GLY A 48 16.78 -12.19 -22.10
N PRO A 49 17.72 -11.43 -22.68
CA PRO A 49 17.62 -9.99 -22.74
C PRO A 49 16.36 -9.58 -23.51
N VAL A 50 15.58 -8.65 -22.92
CA VAL A 50 14.40 -8.07 -23.54
C VAL A 50 14.85 -6.99 -24.53
N GLU A 51 14.51 -7.16 -25.80
CA GLU A 51 14.81 -6.19 -26.86
C GLU A 51 13.57 -5.40 -27.26
N VAL A 52 13.69 -4.08 -27.34
CA VAL A 52 12.63 -3.21 -27.89
C VAL A 52 12.75 -3.20 -29.41
N THR A 53 11.82 -3.85 -30.11
CA THR A 53 11.88 -4.04 -31.57
C THR A 53 11.25 -2.92 -32.38
N LYS A 54 10.33 -2.14 -31.77
CA LYS A 54 9.58 -1.09 -32.47
C LYS A 54 9.23 0.07 -31.54
N VAL A 55 9.48 1.29 -31.99
CA VAL A 55 8.99 2.53 -31.37
C VAL A 55 8.21 3.29 -32.44
N ILE A 56 6.94 3.61 -32.18
CA ILE A 56 6.09 4.40 -33.08
C ILE A 56 5.98 5.79 -32.49
N LEU A 57 6.39 6.81 -33.23
CA LEU A 57 6.35 8.22 -32.82
C LEU A 57 5.25 9.03 -33.53
N GLU A 58 4.66 8.47 -34.60
CA GLU A 58 3.58 9.11 -35.34
C GLU A 58 2.24 8.91 -34.63
N TYR A 59 1.57 10.02 -34.33
CA TYR A 59 0.25 10.04 -33.72
C TYR A 59 -0.68 10.93 -34.55
N ASN A 60 -1.95 10.55 -34.67
CA ASN A 60 -2.96 11.33 -35.38
C ASN A 60 -3.50 12.51 -34.54
N HIS A 61 -2.84 12.85 -33.43
CA HIS A 61 -3.22 13.88 -32.49
C HIS A 61 -1.98 14.47 -31.82
N GLU A 62 -2.12 15.69 -31.29
CA GLU A 62 -1.09 16.30 -30.48
C GLU A 62 -0.95 15.58 -29.13
N LEU A 63 0.30 15.37 -28.70
CA LEU A 63 0.59 14.86 -27.38
C LEU A 63 0.79 16.03 -26.41
N GLU A 64 0.10 15.98 -25.27
CA GLU A 64 0.39 16.85 -24.12
C GLU A 64 0.95 16.01 -22.95
N PRO A 65 2.26 15.74 -22.91
CA PRO A 65 2.90 15.05 -21.78
C PRO A 65 2.65 15.75 -20.45
N ALA A 66 2.45 17.07 -20.47
CA ALA A 66 2.10 17.87 -19.29
C ALA A 66 0.77 17.49 -18.65
N LEU A 67 -0.14 16.80 -19.36
CA LEU A 67 -1.40 16.29 -18.82
C LEU A 67 -1.32 14.83 -18.35
N SER A 68 -0.16 14.17 -18.50
CA SER A 68 0.03 12.78 -18.09
C SER A 68 -0.30 12.53 -16.61
N TYR A 69 -0.16 13.54 -15.73
CA TYR A 69 -0.52 13.42 -14.31
C TYR A 69 -2.02 13.18 -14.08
N PHE A 70 -2.88 13.40 -15.08
CA PHE A 70 -4.27 12.99 -15.03
C PHE A 70 -4.45 11.49 -15.21
N LEU A 71 -3.48 10.74 -15.73
CA LEU A 71 -3.58 9.29 -15.86
C LEU A 71 -3.40 8.61 -14.49
N PRO A 72 -4.27 7.66 -14.10
CA PRO A 72 -4.18 6.99 -12.81
C PRO A 72 -2.83 6.33 -12.53
N CYS A 73 -2.19 5.74 -13.55
CA CYS A 73 -0.88 5.11 -13.43
C CYS A 73 0.26 6.09 -13.12
N HIS A 74 0.06 7.39 -13.34
CA HIS A 74 1.02 8.44 -13.02
C HIS A 74 0.65 9.21 -11.75
N ARG A 75 -0.45 8.83 -11.08
CA ARG A 75 -0.89 9.47 -9.84
C ARG A 75 -0.27 8.78 -8.64
N GLU A 76 0.54 9.52 -7.89
CA GLU A 76 1.14 9.03 -6.65
C GLU A 76 1.28 10.14 -5.61
N LEU A 77 0.89 9.85 -4.37
CA LEU A 77 1.20 10.70 -3.24
C LEU A 77 2.60 10.35 -2.72
N SER A 78 3.55 11.26 -2.96
CA SER A 78 4.91 11.11 -2.44
C SER A 78 4.94 11.03 -0.91
N ARG A 79 6.00 10.45 -0.34
CA ARG A 79 6.15 10.32 1.11
C ARG A 79 6.08 11.68 1.83
N THR A 80 6.65 12.72 1.23
CA THR A 80 6.60 14.09 1.77
C THR A 80 5.18 14.61 1.80
N VAL A 81 4.44 14.46 0.69
CA VAL A 81 3.04 14.88 0.58
C VAL A 81 2.17 14.14 1.61
N LYS A 82 2.34 12.83 1.76
CA LYS A 82 1.63 12.03 2.76
C LYS A 82 1.84 12.55 4.18
N ARG A 83 3.11 12.83 4.56
CA ARG A 83 3.44 13.39 5.88
C ARG A 83 2.79 14.76 6.11
N SER A 84 2.88 15.66 5.13
CA SER A 84 2.25 16.99 5.22
C SER A 84 0.73 16.88 5.37
N LEU A 85 0.09 15.96 4.65
CA LEU A 85 -1.34 15.71 4.78
C LEU A 85 -1.75 15.25 6.18
N VAL A 86 -1.03 14.28 6.75
CA VAL A 86 -1.28 13.83 8.13
C VAL A 86 -1.09 14.97 9.12
N ALA A 87 -0.01 15.75 8.99
CA ALA A 87 0.22 16.91 9.86
C ALA A 87 -0.90 17.95 9.75
N HIS A 88 -1.39 18.22 8.53
CA HIS A 88 -2.51 19.13 8.31
C HIS A 88 -3.82 18.60 8.92
N ASP A 89 -4.04 17.28 8.87
CA ASP A 89 -5.21 16.64 9.47
C ASP A 89 -5.20 16.76 11.00
N ILE A 90 -4.05 16.47 11.61
CA ILE A 90 -3.81 16.63 13.05
C ILE A 90 -4.00 18.10 13.48
N ALA A 91 -3.53 19.05 12.65
CA ALA A 91 -3.73 20.48 12.88
C ALA A 91 -5.18 20.95 12.67
N GLY A 92 -6.11 20.06 12.29
CA GLY A 92 -7.52 20.38 12.07
C GLY A 92 -7.78 21.21 10.80
N LEU A 93 -6.83 21.25 9.86
CA LEU A 93 -7.03 21.96 8.60
C LEU A 93 -8.09 21.24 7.76
N ARG A 94 -9.06 22.02 7.27
CA ARG A 94 -10.04 21.50 6.31
C ARG A 94 -9.31 20.98 5.07
N PRO A 95 -9.74 19.85 4.47
CA PRO A 95 -9.07 19.25 3.31
C PRO A 95 -8.86 20.23 2.14
N SER A 96 -9.83 21.11 1.86
CA SER A 96 -9.71 22.12 0.80
C SER A 96 -8.57 23.12 1.04
N LYS A 97 -8.32 23.47 2.30
CA LYS A 97 -7.23 24.39 2.68
C LYS A 97 -5.88 23.68 2.65
N SER A 98 -5.83 22.44 3.11
CA SER A 98 -4.65 21.57 3.02
C SER A 98 -4.19 21.36 1.58
N ILE A 99 -5.12 21.00 0.68
CA ILE A 99 -4.82 20.81 -0.75
C ILE A 99 -4.28 22.10 -1.39
N ARG A 100 -4.93 23.25 -1.16
CA ARG A 100 -4.46 24.54 -1.68
C ARG A 100 -3.07 24.91 -1.18
N LEU A 101 -2.76 24.59 0.07
CA LEU A 101 -1.45 24.89 0.65
C LEU A 101 -0.35 24.07 -0.04
N LEU A 102 -0.61 22.79 -0.29
CA LEU A 102 0.26 21.93 -1.08
C LEU A 102 0.38 22.44 -2.52
N GLU A 103 -0.73 22.80 -3.18
CA GLU A 103 -0.69 23.40 -4.51
C GLU A 103 0.23 24.62 -4.58
N VAL A 104 0.18 25.50 -3.58
CA VAL A 104 1.07 26.66 -3.51
C VAL A 104 2.53 26.23 -3.30
N GLU A 105 2.80 25.30 -2.39
CA GLU A 105 4.14 24.78 -2.10
C GLU A 105 4.80 24.15 -3.33
N PHE A 106 4.05 23.38 -4.11
CA PHE A 106 4.54 22.71 -5.32
C PHE A 106 4.55 23.63 -6.56
N GLY A 107 4.11 24.89 -6.45
CA GLY A 107 4.09 25.84 -7.56
C GLY A 107 2.95 25.61 -8.56
N GLY A 108 1.84 25.06 -8.08
CA GLY A 108 0.59 24.90 -8.80
C GLY A 108 0.17 23.43 -8.97
N PRO A 109 -1.10 23.19 -9.34
CA PRO A 109 -1.66 21.84 -9.46
C PRO A 109 -1.01 21.01 -10.58
N ARG A 110 -0.52 21.66 -11.66
CA ARG A 110 0.19 20.97 -12.76
C ARG A 110 1.51 20.32 -12.33
N ARG A 111 2.11 20.78 -11.23
CA ARG A 111 3.37 20.24 -10.70
C ARG A 111 3.14 19.10 -9.70
N MET A 112 1.90 18.85 -9.32
CA MET A 112 1.54 17.78 -8.40
C MET A 112 1.21 16.53 -9.20
N ARG A 113 1.75 15.38 -8.77
CA ARG A 113 1.47 14.07 -9.37
C ARG A 113 0.19 13.44 -8.83
N CYS A 114 -0.80 14.23 -8.44
CA CYS A 114 -2.00 13.73 -7.79
C CYS A 114 -3.09 14.79 -7.83
N THR A 115 -4.33 14.31 -7.76
CA THR A 115 -5.54 15.13 -7.84
C THR A 115 -6.12 15.39 -6.45
N PRO A 116 -6.94 16.45 -6.29
CA PRO A 116 -7.71 16.69 -5.06
C PRO A 116 -8.49 15.47 -4.53
N LYS A 117 -8.86 14.53 -5.41
CA LYS A 117 -9.55 13.29 -5.03
C LYS A 117 -8.62 12.34 -4.28
N ASP A 118 -7.38 12.19 -4.74
CA ASP A 118 -6.38 11.29 -4.16
C ASP A 118 -6.01 11.73 -2.73
N TYR A 119 -5.89 13.04 -2.53
CA TYR A 119 -5.72 13.67 -1.21
C TYR A 119 -6.80 13.31 -0.21
N ARG A 120 -8.07 13.50 -0.61
CA ARG A 120 -9.22 13.20 0.24
C ARG A 120 -9.28 11.71 0.54
N HIS A 121 -9.03 10.87 -0.47
CA HIS A 121 -8.99 9.42 -0.27
C HIS A 121 -7.94 9.04 0.76
N TYR A 122 -6.72 9.54 0.64
CA TYR A 122 -5.64 9.23 1.60
C TYR A 122 -6.00 9.62 3.04
N ILE A 123 -6.46 10.86 3.27
CA ILE A 123 -6.87 11.30 4.61
C ILE A 123 -8.02 10.45 5.17
N LEU A 124 -9.02 10.13 4.34
CA LEU A 124 -10.11 9.26 4.77
C LEU A 124 -9.61 7.86 5.17
N GLN A 125 -8.60 7.32 4.48
CA GLN A 125 -7.98 6.06 4.89
C GLN A 125 -7.19 6.21 6.20
N GLN A 126 -6.45 7.31 6.38
CA GLN A 126 -5.69 7.53 7.61
C GLN A 126 -6.58 7.66 8.86
N ARG A 127 -7.83 8.14 8.71
CA ARG A 127 -8.79 8.26 9.81
C ARG A 127 -9.55 6.95 10.14
N ARG A 128 -9.42 5.93 9.29
CA ARG A 128 -10.04 4.60 9.49
C ARG A 128 -9.10 3.62 10.20
N LEU A 129 -7.83 3.96 10.25
CA LEU A 129 -6.79 3.27 11.02
C LEU A 129 -6.82 3.79 12.46
#